data_AF-A0A2N1ZZU5-F1
#
_entry.id   AF-A0A2N1ZZU5-F1
#
_cell.length_a   1.000
_cell.length_b   1.000
_cell.length_c   1.000
_cell.angle_alpha   90.00
_cell.angle_beta   90.00
_cell.angle_gamma   90.00
#
_symmetry.space_group_name_H-M   'P 1'
#
loop_
_entity.id
_entity.type
_entity.pdbx_description
1 polymer ?
#
loop_
_entity_poly.entity_id
_entity_poly.type
_entity_poly.pdbx_seq_one_letter_code
_entity_poly.pdbx_strand_id
1 'polypeptide(L)' 'MDDYVKAAVLENGIEAQLLESVLQERSIPYLMKSYHDAAYDGLFQTQKGWGAVYSPARYKEEILAILQDLRKGEYDLP' A
#
# COMPACT_ATOMS: atom_id res chain seq x y z
N MET A 1 7.26 -6.73 -21.76
CA MET A 1 7.75 -6.79 -20.36
C MET A 1 6.90 -5.83 -19.57
N ASP A 2 6.02 -6.33 -18.70
CA ASP A 2 5.29 -5.49 -17.75
C ASP A 2 6.25 -5.15 -16.61
N ASP A 3 6.81 -3.95 -16.65
CA ASP A 3 7.65 -3.44 -15.57
C ASP A 3 6.73 -2.99 -14.43
N TYR A 4 6.72 -3.77 -13.35
CA TYR A 4 6.01 -3.44 -12.13
C TYR A 4 6.77 -2.33 -11.41
N VAL A 5 6.26 -1.10 -11.52
CA VAL A 5 6.86 0.05 -10.85
C VAL A 5 6.32 0.18 -9.44
N LYS A 6 7.16 0.67 -8.54
CA LYS A 6 6.75 1.02 -7.18
C LYS A 6 5.66 2.09 -7.25
N ALA A 7 4.44 1.71 -6.88
CA ALA A 7 3.30 2.61 -6.89
C ALA A 7 3.31 3.48 -5.64
N ALA A 8 3.41 2.86 -4.46
CA ALA A 8 3.48 3.56 -3.19
C ALA A 8 4.17 2.73 -2.09
N VAL A 9 4.57 3.41 -1.01
CA VAL A 9 5.02 2.78 0.25
C VAL A 9 3.84 2.74 1.20
N LEU A 10 3.66 1.60 1.85
CA LEU A 10 2.63 1.36 2.86
C LEU A 10 3.31 1.53 4.22
N GLU A 11 2.81 2.44 5.03
CA GLU A 11 3.37 2.70 6.37
C GLU A 11 2.81 1.71 7.37
N ASN A 12 1.55 1.30 7.23
CA ASN A 12 0.90 0.34 8.12
C ASN A 12 0.20 -0.79 7.35
N GLY A 13 0.02 -1.93 8.04
CA GLY A 13 -0.72 -3.07 7.49
C GLY A 13 -2.21 -2.77 7.23
N ILE A 14 -2.76 -1.76 7.92
CA ILE A 14 -4.16 -1.31 7.72
C ILE A 14 -4.33 -0.71 6.32
N GLU A 15 -3.47 0.25 5.95
CA GLU A 15 -3.50 0.88 4.62
C GLU A 15 -3.27 -0.15 3.52
N ALA A 16 -2.36 -1.10 3.77
CA ALA A 16 -2.06 -2.20 2.87
C ALA A 16 -3.30 -3.05 2.56
N GLN A 17 -3.96 -3.53 3.60
CA GLN A 17 -5.15 -4.39 3.49
C GLN A 17 -6.34 -3.66 2.86
N LEU A 18 -6.49 -2.37 3.18
CA LEU A 18 -7.55 -1.53 2.63
C LEU A 18 -7.34 -1.29 1.13
N LEU A 19 -6.11 -0.94 0.74
CA LEU A 19 -5.73 -0.79 -0.65
C LEU A 19 -5.81 -2.13 -1.41
N GLU A 20 -5.37 -3.23 -0.80
CA GLU A 20 -5.43 -4.58 -1.37
C GLU A 20 -6.86 -4.95 -1.76
N SER A 21 -7.81 -4.71 -0.85
CA SER A 21 -9.22 -5.01 -1.09
C SER A 21 -9.77 -4.26 -2.32
N VAL A 22 -9.44 -2.98 -2.46
CA VAL A 22 -9.86 -2.15 -3.60
C VAL A 22 -9.22 -2.64 -4.91
N LEU A 23 -7.93 -2.97 -4.89
CA LEU A 23 -7.22 -3.46 -6.07
C LEU A 23 -7.76 -4.81 -6.53
N GLN A 24 -8.03 -5.71 -5.57
CA GLN A 24 -8.58 -7.03 -5.83
C GLN A 24 -10.00 -6.93 -6.41
N GLU A 25 -10.85 -6.05 -5.85
CA GLU A 25 -12.21 -5.82 -6.35
C GLU A 25 -12.20 -5.28 -7.79
N ARG A 26 -11.24 -4.41 -8.12
CA ARG A 26 -11.05 -3.88 -9.47
C ARG A 26 -10.29 -4.82 -10.41
N SER A 27 -9.86 -6.00 -9.94
CA SER A 27 -9.01 -6.95 -10.67
C SER A 27 -7.76 -6.28 -11.26
N ILE A 28 -7.16 -5.35 -10.50
CA ILE A 28 -5.94 -4.66 -10.90
C ILE A 28 -4.75 -5.57 -10.56
N PRO A 29 -3.80 -5.81 -11.49
CA PRO A 29 -2.59 -6.54 -11.17
C PRO A 29 -1.69 -5.71 -10.23
N TYR A 30 -1.49 -6.20 -9.01
CA TYR A 30 -0.64 -5.60 -7.98
C TYR A 30 0.34 -6.62 -7.40
N LEU A 31 1.42 -6.12 -6.82
CA LEU A 31 2.42 -6.92 -6.12
C LEU A 31 2.78 -6.19 -4.83
N MET A 32 2.38 -6.74 -3.68
CA MET A 32 2.74 -6.20 -2.38
C MET A 32 4.00 -6.88 -1.85
N LYS A 33 4.94 -6.08 -1.37
CA LYS A 33 6.17 -6.55 -0.76
C LYS A 33 6.28 -5.96 0.64
N SER A 34 5.96 -6.76 1.65
CA SER A 34 6.08 -6.38 3.05
C SER A 34 7.54 -6.49 3.49
N TYR A 35 8.05 -5.49 4.21
CA TYR A 35 9.37 -5.56 4.84
C TYR A 35 9.38 -6.44 6.10
N HIS A 36 8.19 -6.82 6.55
CA HIS A 36 7.94 -7.53 7.81
C HIS A 36 8.17 -9.04 7.79
N ASP A 37 8.33 -9.67 6.62
CA ASP A 37 8.57 -11.13 6.52
C ASP A 37 9.87 -11.57 7.22
N ALA A 38 10.72 -10.62 7.64
CA ALA A 38 11.98 -10.88 8.33
C ALA A 38 11.98 -10.64 9.87
N ALA A 39 10.90 -10.14 10.49
CA ALA A 39 10.99 -9.68 11.89
C ALA A 39 9.83 -10.18 12.76
N TYR A 40 9.93 -11.46 13.13
CA TYR A 40 9.36 -11.98 14.37
C TYR A 40 9.91 -11.19 15.59
N ASP A 41 9.13 -11.17 16.68
CA ASP A 41 9.49 -10.72 18.02
C ASP A 41 9.57 -9.21 18.32
N GLY A 42 8.41 -8.68 18.73
CA GLY A 42 8.35 -7.93 19.99
C GLY A 42 8.78 -6.46 19.96
N LEU A 43 7.80 -5.58 20.18
CA LEU A 43 7.94 -4.33 20.95
C LEU A 43 8.51 -3.06 20.29
N PHE A 44 9.15 -3.08 19.11
CA PHE A 44 9.66 -1.83 18.50
C PHE A 44 9.59 -1.83 16.95
N GLN A 45 8.40 -1.60 16.39
CA GLN A 45 8.20 -1.51 14.93
C GLN A 45 7.75 -0.13 14.44
N THR A 46 7.85 0.93 15.24
CA THR A 46 7.16 2.20 14.97
C THR A 46 7.83 3.16 13.98
N GLN A 47 8.82 2.75 13.17
CA GLN A 47 9.60 3.71 12.35
C GLN A 47 9.93 3.34 10.89
N LYS A 48 9.66 2.13 10.39
CA LYS A 48 10.10 1.74 9.02
C LYS A 48 8.99 1.53 7.97
N GLY A 49 7.73 1.61 8.34
CA GLY A 49 6.62 1.29 7.45
C GLY A 49 6.42 -0.22 7.26
N TRP A 50 5.25 -0.63 6.76
CA TRP A 50 4.87 -2.04 6.57
C TRP A 50 5.45 -2.66 5.30
N GLY A 51 5.46 -1.92 4.18
CA GLY A 51 5.79 -2.50 2.88
C GLY A 51 5.77 -1.52 1.72
N ALA A 52 5.81 -2.04 0.50
CA ALA A 52 5.58 -1.28 -0.72
C ALA A 52 4.69 -2.06 -1.69
N VAL A 53 3.82 -1.35 -2.40
CA VAL A 53 2.98 -1.89 -3.47
C VAL A 53 3.57 -1.54 -4.81
N TYR A 54 3.61 -2.51 -5.70
CA TYR A 54 4.09 -2.41 -7.07
C TYR A 54 2.92 -2.73 -8.01
N SER A 55 2.83 -1.98 -9.10
CA SER A 55 1.79 -2.17 -10.10
C SER A 55 2.30 -1.69 -11.46
N PRO A 56 1.65 -2.06 -12.56
CA PRO A 56 1.93 -1.46 -13.86
C PRO A 56 1.78 0.07 -13.80
N ALA A 57 2.63 0.81 -14.53
CA ALA A 57 2.65 2.28 -14.49
C ALA A 57 1.27 2.92 -14.79
N ARG A 58 0.44 2.25 -15.60
CA ARG A 58 -0.95 2.68 -15.90
C ARG A 58 -1.88 2.74 -14.67
N TYR A 59 -1.60 1.95 -13.64
CA TYR A 59 -2.42 1.89 -12.43
C TYR A 59 -1.80 2.67 -11.29
N LYS A 60 -0.49 2.94 -11.33
CA LYS A 60 0.25 3.65 -10.28
C LYS A 60 -0.47 4.90 -9.78
N GLU A 61 -0.97 5.74 -10.68
CA GLU A 61 -1.67 6.98 -10.31
C GLU A 61 -2.98 6.70 -9.57
N GLU A 62 -3.73 5.69 -10.00
CA GLU A 62 -4.97 5.28 -9.35
C GLU A 62 -4.71 4.70 -7.96
N ILE A 63 -3.68 3.84 -7.82
CA ILE A 63 -3.25 3.31 -6.52
C ILE A 63 -2.83 4.44 -5.57
N LEU A 64 -2.05 5.41 -6.07
CA LEU A 64 -1.58 6.55 -5.29
C LEU A 64 -2.75 7.42 -4.82
N ALA A 65 -3.74 7.66 -5.70
CA ALA A 65 -4.93 8.44 -5.38
C ALA A 65 -5.77 7.74 -4.30
N ILE A 66 -6.03 6.43 -4.44
CA ILE A 66 -6.74 5.65 -3.44
C ILE A 66 -5.97 5.69 -2.12
N LEU A 67 -4.66 5.43 -2.13
CA LEU A 67 -3.86 5.46 -0.91
C LEU A 67 -3.86 6.84 -0.24
N GLN A 68 -3.75 7.93 -1.01
CA GLN A 68 -3.85 9.29 -0.47
C GLN A 68 -5.22 9.57 0.13
N ASP A 69 -6.29 9.10 -0.50
CA ASP A 69 -7.67 9.25 -0.01
C ASP A 69 -7.84 8.50 1.32
N LEU A 70 -7.38 7.24 1.37
CA LEU A 70 -7.37 6.43 2.60
C LEU A 70 -6.59 7.11 3.73
N ARG A 71 -5.48 7.78 3.41
CA ARG A 71 -4.64 8.50 4.38
C ARG A 71 -5.20 9.88 4.74
N LYS A 72 -5.97 10.52 3.85
CA LYS A 72 -6.66 11.78 4.07
C LYS A 72 -8.00 11.63 4.80
N GLY A 73 -8.61 10.45 4.78
CA GLY A 73 -9.86 10.15 5.46
C GLY A 73 -9.86 10.39 6.97
N GLU A 74 -8.71 10.68 7.60
CA GLU A 74 -8.61 11.13 8.99
C GLU A 74 -8.80 12.65 9.18
N TYR A 75 -8.85 13.46 8.12
CA TYR A 75 -8.86 14.94 8.22
C TYR A 75 -9.84 15.59 7.22
N ASP A 76 -11.13 15.21 7.26
CA ASP A 76 -12.20 16.08 6.79
C ASP A 76 -13.49 15.81 7.60
N LEU A 77 -13.56 16.42 8.78
CA LEU A 77 -14.83 16.70 9.45
C LEU A 77 -14.86 18.21 9.71
N PRO A 78 -15.76 18.98 9.05
CA PRO A 78 -16.11 20.32 9.51
C PRO A 78 -16.85 20.31 10.86
#